data_AF-A0A257M774-F1
#
_entry.id   AF-A0A257M774-F1
#
_cell.length_a   1.000
_cell.length_b   1.000
_cell.length_c   1.000
_cell.angle_alpha   90.00
_cell.angle_beta   90.00
_cell.angle_gamma   90.00
#
_symmetry.space_group_name_H-M   'P 1'
#
loop_
_entity.id
_entity.type
_entity.pdbx_description
1 polymer ?
#
loop_
_entity_poly.entity_id
_entity_poly.type
_entity_poly.pdbx_seq_one_letter_code
_entity_poly.pdbx_strand_id
1 'polypeptide(L)'
;MISIEVREKDLNELARTEVNNLPGALFAGTSPLLRPFLKKLEALLPPENKGRGDSYVLSALHPHIDEVHADESLIAVKSGEKVVMIRREELGELIGERYPTTSHHRLNLPGLLFLQSGPGLQTASAIILRRKHNLHIPDGRRTMRYIFHMGVSSIDADKEKIVVNFDPERLPKREDGSSVLQ
;
A
#
# COMPACT_ATOMS: atom_id res chain seq x y z
N MET A 1 -6.90 8.11 -14.54
CA MET A 1 -6.69 6.80 -13.87
C MET A 1 -6.05 5.77 -14.81
N ILE A 2 -5.00 5.12 -14.31
CA ILE A 2 -4.15 4.12 -14.97
C ILE A 2 -4.07 2.90 -14.05
N SER A 3 -4.25 1.71 -14.59
CA SER A 3 -4.15 0.46 -13.81
C SER A 3 -2.88 -0.28 -14.20
N ILE A 4 -2.06 -0.64 -13.21
CA ILE A 4 -0.92 -1.53 -13.41
C ILE A 4 -1.16 -2.85 -12.70
N GLU A 5 -0.84 -3.95 -13.38
CA GLU A 5 -0.79 -5.28 -12.78
C GLU A 5 0.67 -5.63 -12.48
N VAL A 6 0.93 -6.06 -11.24
CA VAL A 6 2.22 -6.57 -10.77
C VAL A 6 2.04 -8.02 -10.38
N ARG A 7 2.78 -8.92 -11.02
CA ARG A 7 2.83 -10.34 -10.70
C ARG A 7 4.16 -10.68 -10.05
N GLU A 8 4.27 -11.89 -9.50
CA GLU A 8 5.51 -12.39 -8.88
C GLU A 8 6.73 -12.24 -9.82
N LYS A 9 6.56 -12.62 -11.09
CA LYS A 9 7.61 -12.47 -12.11
C LYS A 9 8.07 -11.02 -12.29
N ASP A 10 7.17 -10.05 -12.18
CA ASP A 10 7.52 -8.64 -12.34
C ASP A 10 8.37 -8.17 -11.15
N LEU A 11 8.08 -8.66 -9.94
CA LEU A 11 8.90 -8.38 -8.74
C LEU A 11 10.29 -9.00 -8.86
N ASN A 12 10.39 -10.22 -9.38
CA ASN A 12 11.66 -10.89 -9.59
C ASN A 12 12.48 -10.21 -10.71
N GLU A 13 11.90 -10.04 -11.90
CA GLU A 13 12.61 -9.53 -13.08
C GLU A 13 12.94 -8.03 -12.98
N LEU A 14 12.01 -7.22 -12.48
CA LEU A 14 12.15 -5.75 -12.48
C LEU A 14 12.80 -5.22 -11.21
N ALA A 15 12.65 -5.93 -10.09
CA ALA A 15 13.11 -5.46 -8.78
C ALA A 15 13.99 -6.47 -8.03
N ARG A 16 14.32 -7.62 -8.61
CA ARG A 16 15.15 -8.68 -8.00
C ARG A 16 14.66 -9.06 -6.60
N THR A 17 13.34 -9.08 -6.43
CA THR A 17 12.68 -9.35 -5.15
C THR A 17 11.86 -10.62 -5.29
N GLU A 18 12.23 -11.65 -4.54
CA GLU A 18 11.43 -12.86 -4.40
C GLU A 18 10.34 -12.64 -3.35
N VAL A 19 9.11 -13.04 -3.67
CA VAL A 19 7.95 -12.87 -2.80
C VAL A 19 7.13 -14.16 -2.81
N ASN A 20 7.03 -14.79 -1.63
CA ASN A 20 6.27 -16.03 -1.46
C ASN A 20 4.75 -15.80 -1.32
N ASN A 21 4.32 -14.56 -1.05
CA ASN A 21 2.91 -14.20 -0.98
C ASN A 21 2.69 -12.75 -1.45
N LEU A 22 2.03 -12.57 -2.60
CA LEU A 22 1.85 -11.26 -3.23
C LEU A 22 1.07 -10.27 -2.36
N PRO A 23 -0.11 -10.58 -1.81
CA PRO A 23 -0.83 -9.68 -0.91
C PRO A 23 -0.02 -9.33 0.34
N GLY A 24 0.74 -10.30 0.86
CA GLY A 24 1.66 -10.11 1.97
C GLY A 24 2.74 -9.04 1.72
N ALA A 25 3.15 -8.84 0.47
CA ALA A 25 4.15 -7.85 0.08
C ALA A 25 3.74 -6.40 0.41
N LEU A 26 2.44 -6.13 0.54
CA LEU A 26 1.90 -4.83 0.97
C LEU A 26 2.18 -4.51 2.44
N PHE A 27 2.56 -5.52 3.24
CA PHE A 27 2.76 -5.41 4.69
C PHE A 27 4.24 -5.49 5.08
N ALA A 28 5.17 -5.40 4.13
CA ALA A 28 6.60 -5.60 4.35
C ALA A 28 7.36 -4.44 5.01
N GLY A 29 6.79 -3.24 5.02
CA GLY A 29 7.38 -2.05 5.62
C GLY A 29 6.89 -1.79 7.04
N THR A 30 7.69 -1.05 7.79
CA THR A 30 7.39 -0.58 9.16
C THR A 30 6.65 0.76 9.16
N SER A 31 5.70 0.94 8.25
CA SER A 31 4.94 2.20 8.15
C SER A 31 4.11 2.41 9.43
N PRO A 32 4.06 3.65 9.97
CA PRO A 32 3.25 3.94 11.16
C PRO A 32 1.74 3.79 10.94
N LEU A 33 1.29 3.63 9.68
CA LEU A 33 -0.12 3.51 9.32
C LEU A 33 -0.83 2.35 10.02
N LEU A 34 -0.28 1.14 9.90
CA LEU A 34 -0.93 -0.06 10.42
C LEU A 34 -0.63 -0.30 11.90
N ARG A 35 0.32 0.43 12.48
CA ARG A 35 0.71 0.27 13.89
C ARG A 35 -0.48 0.38 14.86
N PRO A 36 -1.39 1.37 14.73
CA PRO A 36 -2.60 1.44 15.56
C PRO A 36 -3.58 0.27 15.35
N PHE A 37 -3.51 -0.40 14.20
CA PHE A 37 -4.44 -1.48 13.81
C PHE A 37 -3.84 -2.88 13.94
N LEU A 38 -2.61 -3.03 14.46
CA LEU A 38 -1.96 -4.33 14.59
C LEU A 38 -2.78 -5.32 15.42
N LYS A 39 -3.43 -4.84 16.50
CA LYS A 39 -4.34 -5.68 17.29
C LYS A 39 -5.55 -6.18 16.49
N LYS A 40 -6.10 -5.37 15.56
CA LYS A 40 -7.17 -5.82 14.67
C LYS A 40 -6.62 -6.85 13.67
N LEU A 41 -5.48 -6.56 13.05
CA LEU A 41 -4.85 -7.43 12.06
C LEU A 41 -4.41 -8.78 12.67
N GLU A 42 -4.01 -8.81 13.93
CA GLU A 42 -3.67 -10.03 14.67
C GLU A 42 -4.84 -11.04 14.71
N ALA A 43 -6.09 -10.59 14.56
CA ALA A 43 -7.24 -11.50 14.46
C ALA A 43 -7.13 -12.49 13.28
N LEU A 44 -6.47 -12.07 12.20
CA LEU A 44 -6.21 -12.88 11.00
C LEU A 44 -5.25 -14.03 11.29
N LEU A 45 -4.34 -13.87 12.25
CA LEU A 45 -3.33 -14.89 12.55
C LEU A 45 -3.94 -16.17 13.15
N PRO A 46 -3.28 -17.32 12.94
CA PRO A 46 -3.54 -18.53 13.71
C PRO A 46 -3.37 -18.31 15.22
N PRO A 47 -4.14 -19.01 16.10
CA PRO A 47 -4.08 -18.84 17.55
C PRO A 47 -2.67 -18.88 18.15
N GLU A 48 -1.82 -19.77 17.64
CA GLU A 48 -0.43 -19.98 18.07
C GLU A 48 0.49 -18.76 17.82
N ASN A 49 0.10 -17.88 16.90
CA ASN A 49 0.87 -16.71 16.48
C ASN A 49 0.36 -15.40 17.10
N LYS A 50 -0.67 -15.46 17.96
CA LYS A 50 -1.23 -14.31 18.66
C LYS A 50 -0.49 -14.03 19.97
N GLY A 51 -0.57 -12.79 20.46
CA GLY A 51 -0.01 -12.32 21.73
C GLY A 51 1.52 -12.15 21.73
N ARG A 52 2.17 -12.23 20.56
CA ARG A 52 3.64 -12.21 20.45
C ARG A 52 4.23 -10.82 20.19
N GLY A 53 3.40 -9.79 20.19
CA GLY A 53 3.78 -8.37 20.09
C GLY A 53 3.78 -7.79 18.67
N ASP A 54 3.68 -6.47 18.59
CA ASP A 54 3.49 -5.69 17.35
C ASP A 54 4.48 -6.04 16.23
N SER A 55 5.78 -6.13 16.55
CA SER A 55 6.83 -6.45 15.57
C SER A 55 6.69 -7.85 14.99
N TYR A 56 6.18 -8.80 15.77
CA TYR A 56 5.93 -10.17 15.32
C TYR A 56 4.70 -10.23 14.41
N VAL A 57 3.63 -9.51 14.75
CA VAL A 57 2.37 -9.51 13.99
C VAL A 57 2.60 -9.15 12.53
N LEU A 58 3.37 -8.10 12.23
CA LEU A 58 3.64 -7.70 10.83
C LEU A 58 4.34 -8.79 10.02
N SER A 59 5.37 -9.43 10.60
CA SER A 59 6.10 -10.51 9.94
C SER A 59 5.23 -11.76 9.78
N ALA A 60 4.45 -12.09 10.82
CA ALA A 60 3.55 -13.24 10.81
C ALA A 60 2.36 -13.06 9.85
N LEU A 61 1.94 -11.84 9.54
CA LEU A 61 0.85 -11.58 8.59
C LEU A 61 1.23 -11.96 7.15
N HIS A 62 2.49 -11.76 6.76
CA HIS A 62 2.95 -11.96 5.39
C HIS A 62 2.50 -13.27 4.75
N PRO A 63 2.70 -14.46 5.37
CA PRO A 63 2.31 -15.73 4.76
C PRO A 63 0.80 -16.03 4.80
N HIS A 64 0.00 -15.28 5.56
CA HIS A 64 -1.39 -15.66 5.85
C HIS A 64 -2.44 -14.81 5.13
N ILE A 65 -2.05 -13.72 4.47
CA ILE A 65 -3.00 -12.85 3.77
C ILE A 65 -3.35 -13.47 2.42
N ASP A 66 -4.64 -13.70 2.17
CA ASP A 66 -5.13 -14.24 0.92
C ASP A 66 -5.51 -13.15 -0.08
N GLU A 67 -6.15 -12.08 0.41
CA GLU A 67 -6.65 -10.98 -0.42
C GLU A 67 -6.54 -9.65 0.34
N VAL A 68 -6.33 -8.56 -0.41
CA VAL A 68 -6.31 -7.19 0.10
C VAL A 68 -7.09 -6.31 -0.87
N HIS A 69 -7.98 -5.49 -0.32
CA HIS A 69 -8.64 -4.43 -1.06
C HIS A 69 -8.41 -3.11 -0.31
N ALA A 70 -8.05 -2.05 -1.02
CA ALA A 70 -7.94 -0.72 -0.45
C ALA A 70 -8.47 0.32 -1.44
N ASP A 71 -9.37 1.17 -0.96
CA ASP A 71 -9.88 2.31 -1.69
C ASP A 71 -9.90 3.57 -0.78
N GLU A 72 -10.58 4.63 -1.21
CA GLU A 72 -10.66 5.86 -0.42
C GLU A 72 -11.46 5.72 0.89
N SER A 73 -12.25 4.66 1.05
CA SER A 73 -13.13 4.45 2.19
C SER A 73 -12.56 3.48 3.21
N LEU A 74 -11.84 2.44 2.79
CA LEU A 74 -11.36 1.39 3.67
C LEU A 74 -10.13 0.63 3.14
N ILE A 75 -9.51 -0.10 4.05
CA ILE A 75 -8.59 -1.20 3.77
C ILE A 75 -9.22 -2.48 4.34
N ALA A 76 -9.48 -3.47 3.47
CA ALA A 76 -9.92 -4.80 3.84
C ALA A 76 -8.80 -5.81 3.61
N VAL A 77 -8.54 -6.65 4.61
CA VAL A 77 -7.52 -7.70 4.58
C VAL A 77 -8.18 -9.02 4.94
N LYS A 78 -8.04 -10.03 4.09
CA LYS A 78 -8.67 -11.34 4.25
C LYS A 78 -7.64 -12.43 4.48
N SER A 79 -7.99 -13.37 5.36
CA SER A 79 -7.24 -14.61 5.62
C SER A 79 -8.25 -15.72 5.95
N GLY A 80 -8.40 -16.69 5.07
CA GLY A 80 -9.47 -17.69 5.08
C GLY A 80 -10.84 -17.01 5.14
N GLU A 81 -11.64 -17.43 6.12
CA GLU A 81 -12.98 -16.87 6.38
C GLU A 81 -12.96 -15.55 7.16
N LYS A 82 -11.78 -15.08 7.61
CA LYS A 82 -11.67 -13.87 8.42
C LYS A 82 -11.39 -12.66 7.54
N VAL A 83 -12.08 -11.57 7.83
CA VAL A 83 -11.85 -10.26 7.19
C VAL A 83 -11.67 -9.22 8.27
N VAL A 84 -10.60 -8.44 8.16
CA VAL A 84 -10.36 -7.25 8.97
C VAL A 84 -10.54 -6.03 8.09
N MET A 85 -11.35 -5.08 8.56
CA MET A 85 -11.58 -3.80 7.89
C MET A 85 -11.02 -2.66 8.75
N ILE A 86 -10.30 -1.76 8.10
CA ILE A 86 -9.82 -0.50 8.65
C ILE A 86 -10.50 0.60 7.84
N ARG A 87 -11.41 1.33 8.46
CA ARG A 87 -12.14 2.41 7.80
C ARG A 87 -11.36 3.72 7.85
N ARG A 88 -11.61 4.60 6.88
CA ARG A 88 -11.01 5.93 6.83
C ARG A 88 -11.30 6.74 8.08
N GLU A 89 -12.53 6.67 8.58
CA GLU A 89 -12.97 7.41 9.75
C GLU A 89 -12.17 7.00 11.00
N GLU A 90 -11.97 5.69 11.20
CA GLU A 90 -11.18 5.17 12.32
C GLU A 90 -9.72 5.65 12.28
N LEU A 91 -9.11 5.66 11.09
CA LEU A 91 -7.77 6.22 10.93
C LEU A 91 -7.77 7.75 11.14
N GLY A 92 -8.79 8.44 10.65
CA GLY A 92 -8.97 9.88 10.82
C GLY A 92 -9.02 10.29 12.29
N GLU A 93 -9.81 9.59 13.10
CA GLU A 93 -9.92 9.80 14.55
C GLU A 93 -8.55 9.60 15.23
N LEU A 94 -7.88 8.48 14.97
CA LEU A 94 -6.58 8.16 15.57
C LEU A 94 -5.48 9.17 15.20
N ILE A 95 -5.47 9.67 13.96
CA ILE A 95 -4.53 10.71 13.55
C ILE A 95 -4.93 12.06 14.13
N GLY A 96 -6.22 12.36 14.25
CA GLY A 96 -6.74 13.58 14.87
C GLY A 96 -6.36 13.71 16.34
N GLU A 97 -6.46 12.61 17.09
CA GLU A 97 -6.03 12.56 18.48
C GLU A 97 -4.52 12.79 18.63
N ARG A 98 -3.71 12.21 17.74
CA ARG A 98 -2.24 12.28 17.83
C ARG A 98 -1.63 13.52 17.20
N TYR A 99 -2.25 14.06 16.16
CA TYR A 99 -1.73 15.14 15.32
C TYR A 99 -2.85 16.11 14.90
N PRO A 100 -3.41 16.87 15.86
CA PRO A 100 -4.63 17.68 15.67
C PRO A 100 -4.52 18.80 14.62
N THR A 101 -3.30 19.16 14.20
CA THR A 101 -3.05 20.17 13.15
C THR A 101 -2.99 19.56 11.74
N THR A 102 -3.10 18.24 11.60
CA THR A 102 -3.00 17.57 10.30
C THR A 102 -4.33 17.58 9.58
N SER A 103 -4.34 17.88 8.29
CA SER A 103 -5.54 17.80 7.46
C SER A 103 -5.95 16.33 7.19
N HIS A 104 -6.72 15.72 8.10
CA HIS A 104 -7.17 14.32 7.97
C HIS A 104 -8.05 14.06 6.74
N HIS A 105 -8.67 15.11 6.17
CA HIS A 105 -9.39 15.01 4.90
C HIS A 105 -8.49 14.61 3.72
N ARG A 106 -7.16 14.70 3.85
CA ARG A 106 -6.18 14.29 2.82
C ARG A 106 -5.65 12.87 2.99
N LEU A 107 -6.24 12.07 3.89
CA LEU A 107 -5.83 10.68 4.08
C LEU A 107 -6.16 9.84 2.84
N ASN A 108 -5.11 9.49 2.09
CA ASN A 108 -5.21 8.56 0.97
C ASN A 108 -4.84 7.14 1.45
N LEU A 109 -5.83 6.35 1.90
CA LEU A 109 -5.60 5.01 2.46
C LEU A 109 -4.81 4.08 1.52
N PRO A 110 -5.15 3.98 0.22
CA PRO A 110 -4.42 3.11 -0.70
C PRO A 110 -2.98 3.56 -0.88
N GLY A 111 -2.74 4.87 -0.99
CA GLY A 111 -1.40 5.43 -1.02
C GLY A 111 -0.60 5.14 0.25
N LEU A 112 -1.24 5.21 1.43
CA LEU A 112 -0.59 4.89 2.71
C LEU A 112 -0.27 3.40 2.83
N LEU A 113 -1.16 2.51 2.38
CA LEU A 113 -0.91 1.08 2.31
C LEU A 113 0.23 0.79 1.32
N PHE A 114 0.24 1.44 0.15
CA PHE A 114 1.31 1.29 -0.82
C PHE A 114 2.67 1.73 -0.25
N LEU A 115 2.71 2.79 0.56
CA LEU A 115 3.93 3.22 1.25
C LEU A 115 4.47 2.19 2.25
N GLN A 116 3.59 1.33 2.76
CA GLN A 116 3.96 0.21 3.62
C GLN A 116 4.46 -1.00 2.82
N SER A 117 4.20 -1.08 1.52
CA SER A 117 4.73 -2.16 0.71
C SER A 117 6.27 -2.20 0.68
N GLY A 118 6.80 -3.37 0.33
CA GLY A 118 8.24 -3.55 0.15
C GLY A 118 8.83 -2.66 -0.96
N PRO A 119 10.11 -2.26 -0.87
CA PRO A 119 10.80 -1.49 -1.92
C PRO A 119 10.72 -2.14 -3.31
N GLY A 120 10.66 -3.47 -3.37
CA GLY A 120 10.51 -4.21 -4.62
C GLY A 120 9.21 -3.88 -5.35
N LEU A 121 8.08 -3.84 -4.64
CA LEU A 121 6.79 -3.49 -5.24
C LEU A 121 6.76 -2.05 -5.74
N GLN A 122 7.31 -1.11 -4.97
CA GLN A 122 7.40 0.30 -5.36
C GLN A 122 8.26 0.47 -6.63
N THR A 123 9.39 -0.23 -6.71
CA THR A 123 10.30 -0.20 -7.85
C THR A 123 9.68 -0.82 -9.09
N ALA A 124 9.12 -2.03 -8.98
CA ALA A 124 8.45 -2.70 -10.09
C ALA A 124 7.28 -1.85 -10.62
N SER A 125 6.49 -1.26 -9.73
CA SER A 125 5.38 -0.37 -10.10
C SER A 125 5.85 0.86 -10.87
N ALA A 126 6.93 1.52 -10.41
CA ALA A 126 7.51 2.68 -11.10
C ALA A 126 8.03 2.29 -12.50
N ILE A 127 8.69 1.15 -12.63
CA ILE A 127 9.17 0.63 -13.91
C ILE A 127 8.01 0.31 -14.85
N ILE A 128 6.94 -0.30 -14.37
CA ILE A 128 5.75 -0.62 -15.18
C ILE A 128 5.05 0.65 -15.65
N LEU A 129 4.85 1.64 -14.75
CA LEU A 129 4.28 2.94 -15.10
C LEU A 129 5.10 3.65 -16.18
N ARG A 130 6.42 3.61 -16.07
CA ARG A 130 7.32 4.15 -17.09
C ARG A 130 7.20 3.42 -18.42
N ARG A 131 7.32 2.09 -18.41
CA ARG A 131 7.37 1.28 -19.65
C ARG A 131 6.04 1.22 -20.40
N LYS A 132 4.92 1.10 -19.68
CA LYS A 132 3.60 0.88 -20.28
C LYS A 132 2.79 2.17 -20.46
N HIS A 133 3.06 3.19 -19.64
CA HIS A 133 2.24 4.41 -19.61
C HIS A 133 3.06 5.69 -19.79
N ASN A 134 4.37 5.59 -20.05
CA ASN A 134 5.28 6.71 -20.22
C ASN A 134 5.27 7.72 -19.05
N LEU A 135 4.98 7.25 -17.83
CA LEU A 135 5.00 8.07 -16.62
C LEU A 135 6.36 7.92 -15.93
N HIS A 136 7.12 9.01 -15.89
CA HIS A 136 8.44 9.03 -15.26
C HIS A 136 8.31 9.45 -13.79
N ILE A 137 8.34 8.47 -12.90
CA ILE A 137 8.47 8.72 -11.46
C ILE A 137 9.97 8.97 -11.15
N PRO A 138 10.32 10.10 -10.52
CA PRO A 138 11.71 10.41 -10.16
C PRO A 138 12.32 9.38 -9.20
N ASP A 139 13.60 9.04 -9.42
CA ASP A 139 14.33 7.99 -8.70
C ASP A 139 14.61 8.29 -7.20
N GLY A 140 14.24 9.49 -6.71
CA GLY A 140 14.40 9.87 -5.31
C GLY A 140 13.38 9.17 -4.40
N ARG A 141 13.84 8.35 -3.44
CA ARG A 141 12.96 7.59 -2.51
C ARG A 141 11.87 8.45 -1.86
N ARG A 142 12.20 9.66 -1.40
CA ARG A 142 11.22 10.58 -0.77
C ARG A 142 10.18 11.06 -1.77
N THR A 143 10.60 11.44 -2.97
CA THR A 143 9.75 11.93 -4.06
C THR A 143 8.85 10.82 -4.59
N MET A 144 9.40 9.64 -4.87
CA MET A 144 8.65 8.45 -5.27
C MET A 144 7.57 8.08 -4.25
N ARG A 145 7.92 8.06 -2.96
CA ARG A 145 6.96 7.81 -1.87
C ARG A 145 5.84 8.86 -1.88
N TYR A 146 6.18 10.15 -1.99
CA TYR A 146 5.18 11.20 -2.08
C TYR A 146 4.24 11.01 -3.28
N ILE A 147 4.79 10.73 -4.46
CA ILE A 147 4.01 10.50 -5.69
C ILE A 147 3.08 9.31 -5.53
N PHE A 148 3.54 8.17 -5.03
CA PHE A 148 2.66 7.02 -4.81
C PHE A 148 1.64 7.28 -3.71
N HIS A 149 2.02 7.96 -2.64
CA HIS A 149 1.09 8.32 -1.58
C HIS A 149 -0.05 9.22 -2.08
N MET A 150 0.19 10.09 -3.07
CA MET A 150 -0.85 10.95 -3.64
C MET A 150 -1.60 10.27 -4.79
N GLY A 151 -0.86 9.58 -5.68
CA GLY A 151 -1.39 9.07 -6.93
C GLY A 151 -2.11 7.74 -6.83
N VAL A 152 -1.75 6.84 -5.91
CA VAL A 152 -2.43 5.53 -5.79
C VAL A 152 -3.86 5.72 -5.28
N SER A 153 -4.86 5.41 -6.10
CA SER A 153 -6.29 5.60 -5.82
C SER A 153 -7.00 4.34 -5.31
N SER A 154 -6.52 3.16 -5.68
CA SER A 154 -6.95 1.90 -5.07
C SER A 154 -5.93 0.78 -5.31
N ILE A 155 -6.04 -0.27 -4.51
CA ILE A 155 -5.24 -1.48 -4.59
C ILE A 155 -6.16 -2.68 -4.44
N ASP A 156 -6.01 -3.65 -5.34
CA ASP A 156 -6.58 -4.98 -5.21
C ASP A 156 -5.45 -5.98 -5.30
N ALA A 157 -5.36 -6.92 -4.36
CA ALA A 157 -4.33 -7.94 -4.39
C ALA A 157 -4.91 -9.29 -4.02
N ASP A 158 -4.50 -10.31 -4.76
CA ASP A 158 -4.75 -11.72 -4.50
C ASP A 158 -3.44 -12.52 -4.71
N LYS A 159 -3.54 -13.85 -4.68
CA LYS A 159 -2.38 -14.73 -4.85
C LYS A 159 -1.76 -14.68 -6.25
N GLU A 160 -2.47 -14.19 -7.25
CA GLU A 160 -2.00 -14.15 -8.64
C GLU A 160 -1.36 -12.81 -9.00
N LYS A 161 -1.91 -11.70 -8.48
CA LYS A 161 -1.49 -10.35 -8.85
C LYS A 161 -1.83 -9.29 -7.82
N ILE A 162 -1.13 -8.17 -7.95
CA ILE A 162 -1.46 -6.89 -7.32
C ILE A 162 -1.84 -5.91 -8.41
N VAL A 163 -3.06 -5.41 -8.38
CA VAL A 163 -3.55 -4.33 -9.23
C VAL A 163 -3.43 -3.03 -8.45
N VAL A 164 -2.67 -2.08 -9.00
CA VAL A 164 -2.54 -0.73 -8.43
C VAL A 164 -3.18 0.25 -9.39
N ASN A 165 -4.22 0.94 -8.94
CA ASN A 165 -4.82 2.04 -9.69
C ASN A 165 -4.13 3.33 -9.29
N PHE A 166 -3.59 4.02 -10.29
CA PHE A 166 -2.82 5.25 -10.15
C PHE A 166 -3.50 6.37 -10.92
N ASP A 167 -3.73 7.51 -10.27
CA ASP A 167 -4.35 8.67 -10.88
C ASP A 167 -3.40 9.87 -10.89
N PRO A 168 -2.76 10.18 -12.04
CA PRO A 168 -1.84 11.30 -12.16
C PRO A 168 -2.49 12.65 -11.86
N GLU A 169 -3.80 12.79 -12.05
CA GLU A 169 -4.54 14.03 -11.78
C GLU A 169 -4.59 14.39 -10.29
N ARG A 170 -4.32 13.43 -9.39
CA ARG A 170 -4.22 13.66 -7.94
C ARG A 170 -2.88 14.29 -7.54
N LEU A 171 -1.92 14.34 -8.45
CA LEU A 171 -0.60 14.92 -8.19
C LEU A 171 -0.65 16.43 -8.34
N PRO A 172 0.22 17.17 -7.63
CA PRO A 172 0.42 18.59 -7.90
C PRO A 172 0.76 18.81 -9.38
N LYS A 173 0.23 19.89 -9.95
CA LYS A 173 0.59 20.35 -11.30
C LYS A 173 1.74 21.35 -11.21
N ARG A 174 2.53 21.45 -12.27
CA ARG A 174 3.50 22.54 -12.43
C ARG A 174 2.75 23.88 -12.56
N GLU A 175 3.46 25.00 -12.46
CA GLU A 175 2.86 26.34 -12.57
C GLU A 175 2.13 26.57 -13.90
N ASP A 176 2.60 25.93 -14.97
CA ASP A 176 1.99 25.94 -16.30
C ASP A 176 0.79 24.97 -16.44
N GLY A 177 0.41 24.29 -15.36
CA GLY A 177 -0.67 23.30 -15.33
C GLY A 177 -0.29 21.92 -15.87
N SER A 178 0.96 21.71 -16.30
CA SER A 178 1.43 20.41 -16.81
C SER A 178 1.69 19.39 -15.68
N SER A 179 1.74 18.10 -16.06
CA SER A 179 1.99 17.01 -15.11
C SER A 179 3.44 16.99 -14.62
N VAL A 180 3.63 16.64 -13.35
CA VAL A 180 4.95 16.46 -12.75
C VAL A 180 5.67 15.17 -13.18
N LEU A 181 4.99 14.26 -13.90
CA LEU A 181 5.51 12.94 -14.31
C LEU A 181 5.88 12.82 -15.80
N GLN A 182 5.96 13.95 -16.52
CA GLN A 182 6.44 14.00 -17.91
C GLN A 182 7.93 13.69 -18.00
#